data_AF-A0A3B9G0J5-F1
#
_entry.id   AF-A0A3B9G0J5-F1
#
_cell.length_a   1.000
_cell.length_b   1.000
_cell.length_c   1.000
_cell.angle_alpha   90.00
_cell.angle_beta   90.00
_cell.angle_gamma   90.00
#
_symmetry.space_group_name_H-M   'P 1'
#
loop_
_entity.id
_entity.type
_entity.pdbx_description
1 polymer ?
#
loop_
_entity_poly.entity_id
_entity_poly.type
_entity_poly.pdbx_seq_one_letter_code
_entity_poly.pdbx_strand_id
1 'polypeptide(L)' 'MKQLADEGLTMIIVTHEMNFAREVADRVVFMDQGVIEEEGSPEQLFLNPLSPRTAEFLARSIH' A
#
# COMPACT_ATOMS: atom_id res chain seq x y z
N MET A 1 -8.74 6.56 -12.62
CA MET A 1 -7.39 6.28 -12.10
C MET A 1 -6.83 4.96 -12.60
N LYS A 2 -7.57 3.83 -12.59
CA LYS A 2 -7.12 2.58 -13.22
C LYS A 2 -6.63 2.74 -14.67
N GLN A 3 -7.42 3.39 -15.53
CA GLN A 3 -6.99 3.68 -16.91
C GLN A 3 -5.67 4.46 -17.01
N LEU A 4 -5.40 5.41 -16.10
CA LEU A 4 -4.15 6.18 -16.08
C LEU A 4 -2.95 5.33 -15.66
N ALA A 5 -3.17 4.34 -14.79
CA ALA A 5 -2.14 3.36 -14.43
C ALA A 5 -1.84 2.43 -15.63
N ASP A 6 -2.87 2.05 -16.38
CA ASP A 6 -2.74 1.20 -17.58
C ASP A 6 -2.04 1.92 -18.76
N GLU A 7 -1.98 3.26 -18.74
CA GLU A 7 -1.30 4.09 -19.75
C GLU A 7 0.24 4.08 -19.62
N GLY A 8 0.81 3.35 -18.66
CA GLY A 8 2.26 3.18 -18.50
C GLY A 8 2.97 4.41 -17.92
N LEU A 9 2.23 5.28 -17.25
CA LEU A 9 2.74 6.48 -16.59
C LEU A 9 3.27 6.14 -15.20
N THR A 10 4.38 6.76 -14.79
CA THR A 10 4.84 6.69 -13.40
C THR A 10 3.85 7.45 -12.50
N MET A 11 3.20 6.74 -11.58
CA MET A 11 2.22 7.30 -10.66
C MET A 11 2.67 7.17 -9.21
N ILE A 12 2.42 8.21 -8.41
CA ILE A 12 2.50 8.16 -6.95
C ILE A 12 1.11 8.50 -6.42
N ILE A 13 0.56 7.60 -5.62
CA ILE A 13 -0.79 7.72 -5.09
C ILE A 13 -0.72 7.58 -3.57
N VAL A 14 -1.22 8.59 -2.87
CA VAL A 14 -1.42 8.53 -1.41
C VAL A 14 -2.90 8.28 -1.18
N THR A 15 -3.25 7.16 -0.56
CA THR A 15 -4.65 6.76 -0.36
C THR A 15 -4.84 5.95 0.92
N HIS A 16 -6.05 6.01 1.45
CA HIS A 16 -6.53 5.12 2.52
C HIS A 16 -7.39 3.97 1.99
N GLU A 17 -7.65 3.93 0.67
CA GLU A 17 -8.41 2.86 0.04
C GLU A 17 -7.51 1.64 -0.25
N MET A 18 -7.45 0.71 0.71
CA MET A 18 -6.55 -0.45 0.64
C MET A 18 -6.82 -1.36 -0.56
N ASN A 19 -8.09 -1.59 -0.91
CA ASN A 19 -8.47 -2.39 -2.08
C ASN A 19 -7.97 -1.76 -3.38
N PHE A 20 -8.05 -0.44 -3.48
CA PHE A 20 -7.54 0.28 -4.65
C PHE A 20 -6.01 0.16 -4.75
N ALA A 21 -5.30 0.34 -3.63
CA ALA A 21 -3.85 0.16 -3.58
C ALA A 21 -3.44 -1.28 -3.95
N ARG A 22 -4.20 -2.28 -3.50
CA ARG A 22 -3.98 -3.68 -3.84
C ARG A 22 -4.16 -4.00 -5.33
N GLU A 23 -5.12 -3.35 -5.98
CA GLU A 23 -5.46 -3.63 -7.38
C GLU A 23 -4.58 -2.87 -8.39
N VAL A 24 -4.00 -1.73 -8.00
CA VAL A 24 -3.37 -0.80 -8.95
C VAL A 24 -1.89 -0.60 -8.70
N ALA A 25 -1.39 -0.78 -7.47
CA ALA A 25 0.00 -0.50 -7.17
C ALA A 25 0.92 -1.66 -7.53
N ASP A 26 2.05 -1.37 -8.17
CA ASP A 26 3.15 -2.33 -8.31
C ASP A 26 3.94 -2.48 -6.99
N ARG A 27 4.02 -1.38 -6.24
CA ARG A 27 4.72 -1.27 -4.96
C ARG A 27 3.93 -0.42 -3.99
N VAL A 28 3.81 -0.90 -2.75
CA VAL A 28 3.17 -0.17 -1.65
C VAL A 28 4.25 0.25 -0.65
N VAL A 29 4.13 1.48 -0.17
CA VAL A 29 4.99 2.04 0.87
C VAL A 29 4.12 2.44 2.03
N PHE A 30 4.36 1.83 3.19
CA PHE A 30 3.75 2.21 4.45
C PHE A 30 4.69 3.16 5.20
N MET A 31 4.14 4.30 5.61
CA MET A 31 4.87 5.32 6.36
C MET A 31 4.21 5.54 7.71
N ASP A 32 5.01 5.60 8.77
CA ASP A 32 4.60 6.03 10.11
C ASP A 32 5.68 6.95 10.70
N GLN A 33 5.29 7.91 11.53
CA GLN A 33 6.20 8.85 12.21
C GLN A 33 7.23 9.56 11.30
N GLY A 34 6.85 9.79 10.03
CA GLY A 34 7.73 10.46 9.06
C GLY A 34 8.85 9.58 8.49
N VAL A 35 8.82 8.27 8.72
CA VAL A 35 9.74 7.29 8.12
C VAL A 35 8.99 6.28 7.24
N ILE A 36 9.70 5.68 6.29
CA ILE A 36 9.22 4.49 5.58
C ILE A 36 9.39 3.32 6.54
N GLU A 37 8.29 2.82 7.06
CA GLU A 37 8.27 1.72 8.02
C GLU A 37 8.36 0.37 7.28
N GLU A 38 7.67 0.26 6.15
CA GLU A 38 7.70 -0.95 5.32
C GLU A 38 7.43 -0.62 3.85
N GLU A 39 8.12 -1.32 2.95
CA GLU A 39 7.84 -1.28 1.51
C GLU A 39 7.86 -2.67 0.90
N GLY A 40 7.05 -2.89 -0.13
CA GLY A 40 6.95 -4.20 -0.77
C GLY A 40 5.84 -4.29 -1.81
N SER A 41 5.62 -5.49 -2.33
CA SER A 41 4.45 -5.74 -3.17
C SER A 41 3.16 -5.58 -2.35
N PRO A 42 2.03 -5.22 -3.00
CA PRO A 42 0.76 -5.16 -2.30
C PRO A 42 0.41 -6.49 -1.62
N GLU A 43 0.65 -7.61 -2.30
CA GLU A 43 0.37 -8.94 -1.75
C GLU A 43 1.15 -9.18 -0.46
N GLN A 44 2.43 -8.82 -0.41
CA GLN A 44 3.24 -9.01 0.79
C GLN A 44 2.79 -8.10 1.93
N LEU A 45 2.63 -6.80 1.68
CA LEU A 45 2.20 -5.88 2.74
C LEU A 45 0.82 -6.22 3.30
N PHE A 46 -0.14 -6.57 2.43
CA PHE A 46 -1.53 -6.79 2.85
C PHE A 46 -1.81 -8.18 3.42
N LEU A 47 -1.09 -9.23 2.98
CA LEU A 47 -1.34 -10.61 3.42
C LEU A 47 -0.36 -11.06 4.51
N ASN A 48 0.89 -10.59 4.47
CA ASN A 48 1.93 -11.04 5.37
C ASN A 48 2.90 -9.89 5.71
N PRO A 49 2.41 -8.80 6.33
CA PRO A 49 3.24 -7.66 6.71
C PRO A 49 4.39 -8.09 7.61
N LEU A 50 5.60 -7.61 7.33
CA LEU A 50 6.81 -7.92 8.09
C LEU A 50 6.94 -7.01 9.32
N SER A 51 6.52 -5.75 9.21
CA SER A 51 6.53 -4.86 10.37
C SER A 51 5.30 -5.13 11.25
N PRO A 52 5.49 -5.30 12.57
CA PRO A 52 4.39 -5.33 13.53
C PRO A 52 3.52 -4.07 13.45
N ARG A 53 4.11 -2.94 13.08
CA ARG A 53 3.41 -1.65 12.99
C ARG A 53 2.49 -1.59 11.78
N THR A 54 2.96 -2.07 10.62
CA THR A 54 2.12 -2.24 9.43
C THR A 54 0.97 -3.19 9.72
N ALA A 55 1.24 -4.33 10.38
CA ALA A 55 0.21 -5.29 10.76
C ALA A 55 -0.86 -4.67 11.67
N GLU A 56 -0.44 -3.90 12.68
CA GLU A 56 -1.36 -3.18 13.59
C GLU A 56 -2.22 -2.16 12.83
N PHE A 57 -1.62 -1.41 11.91
CA PHE A 57 -2.34 -0.43 11.09
C PHE A 57 -3.39 -1.10 10.21
N LEU A 58 -3.00 -2.15 9.46
CA LEU A 58 -3.90 -2.89 8.59
C LEU A 58 -5.05 -3.55 9.37
N ALA A 59 -4.79 -4.08 10.56
CA ALA A 59 -5.83 -4.66 11.41
C ALA A 59 -6.90 -3.65 11.84
N ARG A 60 -6.55 -2.36 11.96
CA ARG A 60 -7.48 -1.27 12.30
C ARG A 60 -8.22 -0.73 11.09
N SER A 61 -7.58 -0.74 9.92
CA SER A 61 -8.11 -0.13 8.69
C SER A 61 -8.91 -1.09 7.80
N ILE A 62 -8.74 -2.41 7.95
CA ILE A 62 -9.48 -3.43 7.19
C ILE A 62 -10.70 -3.90 8.02
N HIS A 63 -11.60 -2.97 8.33
CA HIS A 63 -12.95 -3.25 8.86
C HIS A 63 -14.01 -2.76 7.88
#